data_AF-A0A2H6GST8-F1
#
_entry.id   AF-A0A2H6GST8-F1
#
_cell.length_a   1.000
_cell.length_b   1.000
_cell.length_c   1.000
_cell.angle_alpha   90.00
_cell.angle_beta   90.00
_cell.angle_gamma   90.00
#
_symmetry.space_group_name_H-M   'P 1'
#
loop_
_entity.id
_entity.type
_entity.pdbx_description
1 polymer ?
#
loop_
_entity_poly.entity_id
_entity_poly.type
_entity_poly.pdbx_seq_one_letter_code
_entity_poly.pdbx_strand_id
1 'polypeptide(L)'
;MKGGGMMKNKIKKIAYTVSSGLLLAPVVVLAQYAAPDNTNLPGGTVFNIISNLMKWLLALVGVIGVIGFAIAGILYLTAAGNEDRVSQAKKAMIMSIIGVIVALVGLVILQAVNAWLGGGETTF
;
A
#
# COMPACT_ATOMS: atom_id res chain seq x y z
N MET A 1 30.00 41.19 55.46
CA MET A 1 29.51 41.59 54.12
C MET A 1 29.86 40.50 53.10
N LYS A 2 29.06 39.44 52.94
CA LYS A 2 29.38 38.32 52.01
C LYS A 2 28.13 37.63 51.44
N GLY A 3 27.15 38.40 50.98
CA GLY A 3 25.89 37.88 50.42
C GLY A 3 25.63 38.20 48.94
N GLY A 4 26.30 39.21 48.37
CA GLY A 4 25.95 39.75 47.04
C GLY A 4 26.55 39.03 45.83
N GLY A 5 27.59 38.20 46.02
CA GLY A 5 28.29 37.52 44.91
C GLY A 5 27.60 36.24 44.40
N MET A 6 26.88 35.54 45.28
CA MET A 6 26.32 34.21 44.99
C MET A 6 25.09 34.26 44.08
N MET A 7 24.28 35.32 44.17
CA MET A 7 23.10 35.52 43.30
C MET A 7 23.47 35.82 41.84
N LYS A 8 24.57 36.55 41.60
CA LYS A 8 24.98 36.97 40.25
C LYS A 8 25.37 35.79 39.35
N ASN A 9 25.91 34.70 39.91
CA ASN A 9 26.28 33.50 39.16
C ASN A 9 25.07 32.58 38.83
N LYS A 10 24.05 32.57 39.69
CA LYS A 10 22.80 31.82 39.41
C LYS A 10 22.02 32.48 38.27
N ILE A 11 21.98 33.81 38.25
CA ILE A 11 21.33 34.59 37.18
C ILE A 11 22.01 34.35 35.82
N LYS A 12 23.35 34.33 35.77
CA LYS A 12 24.09 34.03 34.52
C LYS A 12 23.84 32.61 33.98
N LYS A 13 23.70 31.60 34.84
CA LYS A 13 23.38 30.23 34.42
C LYS A 13 21.98 30.11 33.82
N ILE A 14 21.00 30.78 34.42
CA ILE A 14 19.62 30.81 33.90
C ILE A 14 19.57 31.52 32.55
N ALA A 15 20.28 32.65 32.42
CA ALA A 15 20.40 33.34 31.14
C ALA A 15 21.02 32.44 30.06
N TYR A 16 22.05 31.65 30.40
CA TYR A 16 22.72 30.75 29.47
C TYR A 16 21.84 29.56 29.03
N THR A 17 21.05 28.97 29.94
CA THR A 17 20.11 27.89 29.60
C THR A 17 18.97 28.39 28.72
N VAL A 18 18.50 29.62 28.94
CA VAL A 18 17.47 30.24 28.11
C VAL A 18 18.04 30.57 26.72
N SER A 19 19.25 31.14 26.63
CA SER A 19 19.89 31.42 25.35
C SER A 19 20.24 30.14 24.59
N SER A 20 20.69 29.08 25.28
CA SER A 20 20.97 27.78 24.66
C SER A 20 19.70 27.13 24.10
N GLY A 21 18.55 27.28 24.77
CA GLY A 21 17.26 26.82 24.25
C GLY A 21 16.81 27.61 23.02
N LEU A 22 17.01 28.94 23.04
CA LEU A 22 16.64 29.81 21.93
C LEU A 22 17.52 29.60 20.68
N LEU A 23 18.81 29.26 20.87
CA LEU A 23 19.73 28.91 19.78
C LEU A 23 19.41 27.57 19.11
N LEU A 24 18.66 26.69 19.78
CA LEU A 24 18.21 25.41 19.22
C LEU A 24 16.84 25.52 18.53
N ALA A 25 16.09 26.61 18.73
CA ALA A 25 14.82 26.85 18.04
C ALA A 25 14.94 26.78 16.50
N PRO A 26 15.99 27.32 15.85
CA PRO A 26 16.15 27.18 14.40
C PRO A 26 16.36 25.72 13.97
N VAL A 27 17.03 24.91 14.79
CA VAL A 27 17.31 23.50 14.50
C VAL A 27 16.04 22.65 14.64
N VAL A 28 15.18 22.97 15.60
CA VAL A 28 13.86 22.33 15.75
C VAL A 28 12.93 22.70 14.59
N VAL A 29 12.99 23.95 14.11
CA VAL A 29 12.22 24.41 12.95
C VAL A 29 12.64 23.70 11.66
N LEU A 30 13.93 23.41 11.49
CA LEU A 30 14.42 22.64 10.33
C LEU A 30 14.01 21.16 10.37
N ALA A 31 13.67 20.62 11.55
CA ALA A 31 13.22 19.24 11.71
C ALA A 31 11.70 19.06 11.54
N GLN A 32 10.90 20.12 11.63
CA GLN A 32 9.43 20.03 11.57
C GLN A 32 8.85 19.99 10.15
N TYR A 33 9.60 19.52 9.15
CA TYR A 33 9.02 19.30 7.83
C TYR A 33 7.97 18.17 7.91
N ALA A 34 6.73 18.56 8.12
CA ALA A 34 5.56 17.73 7.92
C ALA A 34 5.10 17.92 6.47
N ALA A 35 5.19 16.86 5.67
CA ALA A 35 4.59 16.88 4.34
C ALA A 35 3.08 17.19 4.49
N PRO A 36 2.49 18.03 3.63
CA PRO A 36 1.08 18.37 3.73
C PRO A 36 0.19 17.13 3.50
N ASP A 37 -0.56 16.72 4.52
CA ASP A 37 -1.38 15.49 4.58
C ASP A 37 -2.68 15.52 3.75
N ASN A 38 -2.87 16.52 2.87
CA ASN A 38 -4.14 16.74 2.17
C ASN A 38 -3.95 17.26 0.74
N THR A 39 -2.98 16.69 0.01
CA THR A 39 -2.73 17.03 -1.39
C THR A 39 -3.78 16.47 -2.36
N ASN A 40 -4.71 15.62 -1.94
CA ASN A 40 -5.64 14.88 -2.83
C ASN A 40 -4.93 14.11 -3.98
N LEU A 41 -3.61 14.03 -3.92
CA LEU A 41 -2.78 13.12 -4.66
C LEU A 41 -2.79 11.80 -3.86
N PRO A 42 -2.80 10.63 -4.50
CA PRO A 42 -2.52 9.39 -3.80
C PRO A 42 -1.23 9.58 -3.01
N GLY A 43 -1.32 9.59 -1.67
CA GLY A 43 -0.22 9.92 -0.76
C GLY A 43 0.91 8.88 -0.73
N GLY A 44 1.07 8.13 -1.82
CA GLY A 44 2.16 7.20 -2.02
C GLY A 44 2.80 7.44 -3.38
N THR A 45 4.06 7.01 -3.49
CA THR A 45 4.84 6.95 -4.74
C THR A 45 4.02 6.34 -5.90
N VAL A 46 4.48 6.49 -7.15
CA VAL A 46 3.86 5.88 -8.36
C VAL A 46 3.40 4.43 -8.14
N PHE A 47 4.13 3.70 -7.30
CA PHE A 47 3.81 2.37 -6.82
C PHE A 47 2.42 2.21 -6.17
N ASN A 48 1.95 3.19 -5.39
CA ASN A 48 0.65 3.12 -4.71
C ASN A 48 -0.52 3.28 -5.71
N ILE A 49 -0.34 4.12 -6.73
CA ILE A 49 -1.29 4.29 -7.83
C ILE A 49 -1.42 2.99 -8.62
N ILE A 50 -0.29 2.40 -8.99
CA ILE A 50 -0.24 1.11 -9.70
C ILE A 50 -0.87 0.01 -8.84
N SER A 51 -0.59 -0.01 -7.53
CA SER A 51 -1.14 -0.99 -6.60
C SER A 51 -2.66 -0.89 -6.49
N ASN A 52 -3.21 0.32 -6.38
CA ASN A 52 -4.66 0.51 -6.32
C ASN A 52 -5.34 0.18 -7.66
N LEU A 53 -4.76 0.58 -8.78
CA LEU A 53 -5.26 0.21 -10.11
C LEU A 53 -5.27 -1.31 -10.27
N MET A 54 -4.20 -1.98 -9.87
CA MET A 54 -4.08 -3.44 -9.96
C MET A 54 -5.13 -4.14 -9.09
N LYS A 55 -5.35 -3.69 -7.86
CA LYS A 55 -6.43 -4.22 -7.00
C LYS A 55 -7.80 -4.07 -7.65
N TRP A 56 -8.06 -2.92 -8.30
CA TRP A 56 -9.30 -2.69 -9.02
C TRP A 56 -9.45 -3.63 -10.23
N LEU A 57 -8.38 -3.82 -11.02
CA LEU A 57 -8.37 -4.77 -12.14
C LEU A 57 -8.61 -6.21 -11.66
N LEU A 58 -7.99 -6.63 -10.56
CA LEU A 58 -8.18 -7.96 -10.00
C LEU A 58 -9.62 -8.18 -9.51
N ALA A 59 -10.23 -7.17 -8.90
CA ALA A 59 -11.64 -7.23 -8.52
C ALA A 59 -12.54 -7.40 -9.76
N LEU A 60 -12.27 -6.66 -10.83
CA LEU A 60 -12.99 -6.78 -12.09
C LEU A 60 -12.85 -8.17 -12.71
N VAL A 61 -11.63 -8.71 -12.77
CA VAL A 61 -11.36 -10.06 -13.30
C VAL A 61 -12.04 -11.13 -12.44
N GLY A 62 -12.08 -10.96 -11.12
CA GLY A 62 -12.81 -11.87 -10.23
C GLY A 62 -14.31 -11.93 -10.55
N VAL A 63 -14.96 -10.78 -10.75
CA VAL A 63 -16.38 -10.71 -11.12
C VAL A 63 -16.63 -11.36 -12.49
N ILE A 64 -15.82 -11.02 -13.49
CA ILE A 64 -15.95 -11.58 -14.85
C ILE A 64 -15.71 -13.10 -14.82
N GLY A 65 -14.73 -13.56 -14.03
CA GLY A 65 -14.42 -14.97 -13.85
C GLY A 65 -15.60 -15.77 -13.32
N VAL A 66 -16.26 -15.27 -12.26
CA VAL A 66 -17.45 -15.92 -11.68
C VAL A 66 -18.61 -15.96 -12.66
N ILE A 67 -18.87 -14.86 -13.38
CA ILE A 67 -19.94 -14.81 -14.38
C ILE A 67 -19.66 -15.77 -15.53
N GLY A 68 -18.43 -15.79 -16.06
CA GLY A 68 -18.02 -16.71 -17.12
C GLY A 68 -18.13 -18.17 -16.70
N PHE A 69 -17.77 -18.48 -15.45
CA PHE A 69 -17.90 -19.81 -14.89
C PHE A 69 -19.37 -20.25 -14.79
N ALA A 70 -20.25 -19.36 -14.32
CA ALA A 70 -21.68 -19.61 -14.23
C ALA A 70 -22.31 -19.86 -15.61
N ILE A 71 -21.98 -19.03 -16.62
CA ILE A 71 -22.47 -19.21 -17.99
C ILE A 71 -22.01 -20.54 -18.58
N ALA A 72 -20.74 -20.91 -18.39
CA ALA A 72 -20.22 -22.18 -18.85
C ALA A 72 -20.92 -23.37 -18.16
N GLY A 73 -21.24 -23.25 -16.88
CA GLY A 73 -22.01 -24.25 -16.12
C GLY A 73 -23.43 -24.42 -16.67
N ILE A 74 -24.15 -23.31 -16.91
CA ILE A 74 -25.49 -23.35 -17.49
C ILE A 74 -25.45 -23.96 -18.90
N LEU A 75 -24.47 -23.58 -19.73
CA LEU A 75 -24.30 -24.13 -21.07
C LEU A 75 -24.02 -25.64 -21.04
N TYR A 76 -23.26 -26.12 -20.06
CA TYR A 76 -22.99 -27.55 -19.88
C TYR A 76 -24.25 -28.32 -19.48
N LEU A 77 -25.02 -27.79 -18.52
CA LEU A 77 -26.25 -28.43 -18.04
C LEU A 77 -27.36 -28.44 -19.09
N THR A 78 -27.44 -27.41 -19.94
CA THR A 78 -28.47 -27.26 -20.98
C THR A 78 -28.10 -27.93 -22.31
N ALA A 79 -26.90 -28.48 -22.44
CA ALA A 79 -26.43 -29.09 -23.69
C ALA A 79 -27.22 -30.35 -24.10
N ALA A 80 -28.02 -30.94 -23.20
CA ALA A 80 -28.94 -32.06 -23.47
C ALA A 80 -28.31 -33.25 -24.24
N GLY A 81 -27.01 -33.49 -24.07
CA GLY A 81 -26.28 -34.57 -24.75
C GLY A 81 -25.77 -34.26 -26.16
N ASN A 82 -25.95 -33.04 -26.66
CA ASN A 82 -25.34 -32.62 -27.92
C ASN A 82 -23.82 -32.46 -27.73
N GLU A 83 -23.03 -33.31 -28.38
CA GLU A 83 -21.57 -33.36 -28.24
C GLU A 83 -20.88 -32.01 -28.55
N ASP A 84 -21.34 -31.28 -29.57
CA ASP A 84 -20.79 -29.97 -29.92
C ASP A 84 -21.02 -28.94 -28.81
N ARG A 85 -22.22 -28.93 -28.22
CA ARG A 85 -22.58 -28.03 -27.11
C ARG A 85 -21.81 -28.38 -25.85
N VAL A 86 -21.68 -29.67 -25.54
CA VAL A 86 -20.90 -30.16 -24.39
C VAL A 86 -19.43 -29.80 -24.54
N SER A 87 -18.86 -29.99 -25.74
CA SER A 87 -17.46 -29.63 -26.04
C SER A 87 -17.21 -28.13 -25.90
N GLN A 88 -18.10 -27.30 -26.45
CA GLN A 88 -18.03 -25.84 -26.29
C GLN A 88 -18.14 -25.40 -24.82
N ALA A 89 -19.07 -25.98 -24.06
CA ALA A 89 -19.24 -25.67 -22.64
C ALA A 89 -18.00 -26.03 -21.82
N LYS A 90 -17.42 -27.22 -22.05
CA LYS A 90 -16.16 -27.62 -21.40
C LYS A 90 -15.02 -26.66 -21.73
N LYS A 91 -14.89 -26.28 -23.01
CA LYS A 91 -13.86 -25.32 -23.44
C LYS A 91 -14.04 -23.96 -22.77
N ALA A 92 -15.27 -23.45 -22.71
CA ALA A 92 -15.59 -22.20 -22.02
C ALA A 92 -15.29 -22.28 -20.51
N MET A 93 -15.62 -23.41 -19.87
CA MET A 93 -15.35 -23.65 -18.45
C MET A 93 -13.84 -23.65 -18.17
N ILE A 94 -13.04 -24.34 -18.99
CA ILE A 94 -11.58 -24.35 -18.88
C ILE A 94 -11.00 -22.95 -19.05
N MET A 95 -11.47 -22.18 -20.04
CA MET A 95 -11.01 -20.80 -20.27
C MET A 95 -11.30 -19.88 -19.08
N SER A 96 -12.48 -20.02 -18.46
CA SER A 96 -12.85 -19.28 -17.25
C SER A 96 -11.94 -19.65 -16.06
N ILE A 97 -11.68 -20.95 -15.86
CA ILE A 97 -10.78 -21.42 -14.79
C ILE A 97 -9.36 -20.89 -14.98
N ILE A 98 -8.83 -20.95 -16.21
CA ILE A 98 -7.50 -20.42 -16.53
C ILE A 98 -7.44 -18.91 -16.23
N GLY A 99 -8.47 -18.14 -16.59
CA GLY A 99 -8.52 -16.70 -16.30
C GLY A 99 -8.43 -16.40 -14.80
N VAL A 100 -9.15 -17.16 -13.97
CA VAL A 100 -9.08 -17.02 -12.51
C VAL A 100 -7.70 -17.42 -11.98
N ILE A 101 -7.13 -18.53 -12.45
CA ILE A 101 -5.79 -18.97 -12.05
C ILE A 101 -4.74 -17.91 -12.38
N VAL A 102 -4.77 -17.34 -13.59
CA VAL A 102 -3.83 -16.29 -14.01
C VAL A 102 -3.95 -15.05 -13.12
N ALA A 103 -5.18 -14.65 -12.76
CA ALA A 103 -5.40 -13.53 -11.83
C ALA A 103 -4.80 -13.80 -10.44
N LEU A 104 -4.98 -15.01 -9.92
CA LEU A 104 -4.40 -15.43 -8.63
C LEU A 104 -2.87 -15.48 -8.68
N VAL A 105 -2.28 -15.97 -9.77
CA VAL A 105 -0.81 -15.96 -9.96
C VAL A 105 -0.28 -14.53 -9.98
N GLY A 106 -0.99 -13.60 -10.63
CA GLY A 106 -0.64 -12.17 -10.60
C GLY A 106 -0.56 -11.61 -9.19
N LEU A 107 -1.50 -11.96 -8.31
CA LEU A 107 -1.47 -11.59 -6.89
C LEU A 107 -0.24 -12.12 -6.16
N VAL A 108 0.11 -13.39 -6.37
CA VAL A 108 1.27 -14.03 -5.74
C VAL A 108 2.56 -13.36 -6.20
N ILE A 109 2.70 -13.07 -7.50
CA ILE A 109 3.87 -12.38 -8.04
C ILE A 109 4.03 -11.00 -7.44
N LEU A 110 2.94 -10.23 -7.29
CA LEU A 110 2.99 -8.90 -6.67
C LEU A 110 3.42 -8.98 -5.20
N GLN A 111 2.92 -9.96 -4.45
CA GLN A 111 3.36 -10.19 -3.07
C GLN A 111 4.84 -10.57 -3.01
N ALA A 112 5.31 -11.43 -3.92
CA ALA A 112 6.71 -11.81 -4.01
C ALA A 112 7.61 -10.60 -4.35
N VAL A 113 7.21 -9.79 -5.33
CA VAL A 113 7.92 -8.55 -5.70
C VAL A 113 7.94 -7.58 -4.52
N ASN A 114 6.82 -7.40 -3.82
CA ASN A 114 6.76 -6.52 -2.66
C ASN A 114 7.60 -7.05 -1.49
N ALA A 115 7.67 -8.37 -1.30
CA ALA A 115 8.51 -8.97 -0.28
C ALA A 115 10.00 -8.80 -0.61
N TRP A 116 10.38 -8.89 -1.88
CA TRP A 116 11.77 -8.72 -2.32
C TRP A 116 12.19 -7.24 -2.36
N LEU A 117 11.29 -6.34 -2.75
CA LEU A 117 11.55 -4.89 -2.80
C LEU A 117 11.35 -4.21 -1.45
N GLY A 118 10.48 -4.74 -0.59
CA GLY A 118 10.25 -4.29 0.78
C GLY A 118 11.20 -4.93 1.79
N GLY A 119 12.03 -5.88 1.36
CA GLY A 119 13.04 -6.57 2.17
C GLY A 119 14.28 -5.73 2.51
N GLY A 120 14.08 -4.47 2.87
CA GLY A 120 15.12 -3.52 3.27
C GLY A 120 14.86 -2.74 4.56
N GLU A 121 13.67 -2.85 5.18
CA GLU A 121 13.43 -2.30 6.51
C GLU A 121 13.49 -3.43 7.56
N THR A 122 14.69 -3.96 7.74
CA THR A 122 15.08 -4.49 9.05
C THR A 122 15.09 -3.32 10.03
N THR A 123 13.93 -3.00 10.61
CA THR A 123 13.87 -2.24 11.86
C THR A 123 14.53 -3.13 12.91
N PHE A 124 15.81 -2.88 13.15
CA PHE A 124 16.46 -3.22 14.43
C PHE A 124 15.98 -2.24 15.50
#